data_AF-A0A9D1PRZ3-F1
#
_entry.id   AF-A0A9D1PRZ3-F1
#
_cell.length_a   1.000
_cell.length_b   1.000
_cell.length_c   1.000
_cell.angle_alpha   90.00
_cell.angle_beta   90.00
_cell.angle_gamma   90.00
#
_symmetry.space_group_name_H-M   'P 1'
#
loop_
_entity.id
_entity.type
_entity.pdbx_description
1 polymer ?
#
loop_
_entity_poly.entity_id
_entity_poly.type
_entity_poly.pdbx_seq_one_letter_code
_entity_poly.pdbx_strand_id
1 'polypeptide(L)'
;MATKYKKNRRGTKEAHRIEKEAKQEKLTNWYMITLSFGVLAIAVLLIFRQMYRTTSMLEYMPAVTWTMFGIFAAAAVAVLALGLSGIIKNKQRAVNYTVFLGVCALGSLWLALFNRIRLLAENIIIAVSGNQNLTINSHWNINALIILTVAYLIAAFIYYIIKLYKIK
;
A
#
# COMPACT_ATOMS: atom_id res chain seq x y z
N MET A 1 -43.11 7.62 -37.08
CA MET A 1 -41.83 8.18 -36.57
C MET A 1 -41.71 8.20 -35.03
N ALA A 2 -42.79 8.43 -34.27
CA ALA A 2 -42.75 8.51 -32.79
C ALA A 2 -42.28 7.22 -32.06
N THR A 3 -42.56 6.04 -32.62
CA THR A 3 -42.14 4.74 -32.06
C THR A 3 -40.65 4.47 -32.19
N LYS A 4 -40.00 4.94 -33.27
CA LYS A 4 -38.55 4.82 -33.49
C LYS A 4 -37.74 5.67 -32.50
N TYR A 5 -38.24 6.88 -32.18
CA TYR A 5 -37.65 7.77 -31.17
C TYR A 5 -37.74 7.21 -29.73
N LYS A 6 -38.87 6.58 -29.35
CA LYS A 6 -39.01 5.92 -28.03
C LYS A 6 -38.09 4.69 -27.88
N LYS A 7 -37.88 3.91 -28.95
CA LYS A 7 -36.98 2.74 -28.96
C LYS A 7 -35.51 3.15 -28.81
N ASN A 8 -35.08 4.20 -29.53
CA ASN A 8 -33.73 4.78 -29.37
C ASN A 8 -33.50 5.39 -27.98
N ARG A 9 -34.51 6.07 -27.39
CA ARG A 9 -34.42 6.62 -26.02
C ARG A 9 -34.39 5.56 -24.92
N ARG A 10 -34.99 4.38 -25.15
CA ARG A 10 -34.91 3.25 -24.21
C ARG A 10 -33.56 2.54 -24.30
N GLY A 11 -33.05 2.31 -25.52
CA GLY A 11 -31.71 1.76 -25.74
C GLY A 11 -30.59 2.65 -25.18
N THR A 12 -30.70 3.98 -25.28
CA THR A 12 -29.71 4.89 -24.67
C THR A 12 -29.82 4.99 -23.15
N LYS A 13 -31.03 4.88 -22.58
CA LYS A 13 -31.23 4.82 -21.12
C LYS A 13 -30.71 3.52 -20.50
N GLU A 14 -30.93 2.39 -21.17
CA GLU A 14 -30.38 1.09 -20.76
C GLU A 14 -28.86 1.06 -20.92
N ALA A 15 -28.32 1.58 -22.03
CA ALA A 15 -26.87 1.71 -22.20
C ALA A 15 -26.23 2.60 -21.12
N HIS A 16 -26.86 3.73 -20.76
CA HIS A 16 -26.36 4.56 -19.65
C HIS A 16 -26.50 3.90 -18.28
N ARG A 17 -27.51 3.05 -18.05
CA ARG A 17 -27.65 2.27 -16.82
C ARG A 17 -26.54 1.22 -16.70
N ILE A 18 -26.31 0.46 -17.78
CA ILE A 18 -25.24 -0.55 -17.87
C ILE A 18 -23.86 0.12 -17.70
N GLU A 19 -23.66 1.30 -18.30
CA GLU A 19 -22.42 2.06 -18.15
C GLU A 19 -22.21 2.59 -16.72
N LYS A 20 -23.29 3.02 -16.03
CA LYS A 20 -23.26 3.40 -14.62
C LYS A 20 -22.95 2.20 -13.71
N GLU A 21 -23.59 1.06 -13.94
CA GLU A 21 -23.35 -0.19 -13.21
C GLU A 21 -21.91 -0.67 -13.39
N ALA A 22 -21.39 -0.68 -14.62
CA ALA A 22 -19.99 -1.02 -14.89
C ALA A 22 -18.99 -0.04 -14.24
N LYS A 23 -19.34 1.25 -14.13
CA LYS A 23 -18.51 2.23 -13.39
C LYS A 23 -18.55 1.99 -11.88
N GLN A 24 -19.70 1.63 -11.33
CA GLN A 24 -19.84 1.27 -9.91
C GLN A 24 -19.04 0.00 -9.59
N GLU A 25 -19.17 -1.06 -10.38
CA GLU A 25 -18.42 -2.31 -10.20
C GLU A 25 -16.91 -2.09 -10.26
N LYS A 26 -16.43 -1.29 -11.23
CA LYS A 26 -15.00 -0.92 -11.29
C LYS A 26 -14.54 -0.17 -10.05
N LEU A 27 -15.38 0.73 -9.52
CA LEU A 27 -15.06 1.51 -8.32
C LEU A 27 -15.01 0.61 -7.07
N THR A 28 -15.99 -0.27 -6.92
CA THR A 28 -16.08 -1.22 -5.82
C THR A 28 -14.92 -2.21 -5.85
N ASN A 29 -14.59 -2.74 -7.03
CA ASN A 29 -13.44 -3.64 -7.18
C ASN A 29 -12.12 -2.93 -6.86
N TRP A 30 -11.94 -1.67 -7.27
CA TRP A 30 -10.77 -0.88 -6.90
C TRP A 30 -10.66 -0.65 -5.39
N TYR A 31 -11.79 -0.34 -4.73
CA TYR A 31 -11.83 -0.15 -3.29
C TYR A 31 -11.53 -1.45 -2.54
N MET A 32 -12.14 -2.57 -2.93
CA MET A 32 -11.90 -3.89 -2.33
C MET A 32 -10.43 -4.29 -2.42
N ILE A 33 -9.79 -4.10 -3.57
CA ILE A 33 -8.35 -4.39 -3.74
C ILE A 33 -7.50 -3.52 -2.80
N THR A 34 -7.78 -2.22 -2.75
CA THR A 34 -7.06 -1.28 -1.87
C THR A 34 -7.21 -1.66 -0.39
N LEU A 35 -8.42 -2.06 0.01
CA LEU A 35 -8.71 -2.47 1.38
C LEU A 35 -8.00 -3.78 1.75
N SER A 36 -8.08 -4.81 0.90
CA SER A 36 -7.38 -6.08 1.14
C SER A 36 -5.87 -5.88 1.30
N PHE A 37 -5.27 -5.04 0.46
CA PHE A 37 -3.85 -4.72 0.55
C PHE A 37 -3.49 -3.89 1.78
N GLY A 38 -4.33 -2.93 2.19
CA GLY A 38 -4.10 -2.17 3.40
C GLY A 38 -4.17 -3.03 4.66
N VAL A 39 -5.11 -3.98 4.73
CA VAL A 39 -5.18 -4.95 5.84
C VAL A 39 -3.93 -5.84 5.87
N LEU A 40 -3.47 -6.33 4.72
CA LEU A 40 -2.21 -7.08 4.61
C LEU A 40 -1.01 -6.26 5.08
N ALA A 41 -0.91 -4.99 4.67
CA ALA A 41 0.17 -4.10 5.08
C ALA A 41 0.17 -3.87 6.61
N ILE A 42 -1.00 -3.66 7.22
CA ILE A 42 -1.13 -3.52 8.67
C ILE A 42 -0.69 -4.80 9.38
N ALA A 43 -1.11 -5.97 8.91
CA ALA A 43 -0.71 -7.25 9.50
C ALA A 43 0.82 -7.43 9.48
N VAL A 44 1.47 -7.13 8.35
CA VAL A 44 2.93 -7.17 8.24
C VAL A 44 3.59 -6.16 9.19
N LEU A 45 3.10 -4.91 9.25
CA LEU A 45 3.62 -3.89 10.17
C LEU A 45 3.46 -4.28 11.65
N LEU A 46 2.40 -5.01 12.01
CA LEU A 46 2.23 -5.54 13.37
C LEU A 46 3.26 -6.61 13.72
N ILE A 47 3.59 -7.49 12.77
CA ILE A 47 4.67 -8.47 12.94
C ILE A 47 6.00 -7.73 13.15
N PHE A 48 6.31 -6.74 12.30
CA PHE A 48 7.50 -5.90 12.49
C PHE A 48 7.49 -5.22 13.86
N ARG A 49 6.36 -4.66 14.30
CA ARG A 49 6.25 -4.03 15.62
C ARG A 49 6.66 -4.99 16.74
N GLN A 50 6.27 -6.25 16.63
CA GLN A 50 6.65 -7.28 17.59
C GLN A 50 8.14 -7.60 17.52
N MET A 51 8.71 -7.74 16.32
CA MET A 51 10.14 -7.98 16.14
C MET A 51 11.01 -6.84 16.67
N TYR A 52 10.58 -5.59 16.48
CA TYR A 52 11.29 -4.40 16.98
C TYR A 52 11.18 -4.20 18.49
N ARG A 53 10.31 -4.94 19.19
CA ARG A 53 10.26 -4.97 20.66
C ARG A 53 11.24 -5.95 21.27
N THR A 54 11.73 -6.91 20.50
CA THR A 54 12.64 -7.95 20.98
C THR A 54 14.08 -7.57 20.67
N THR A 55 14.89 -7.38 21.71
CA THR A 55 16.28 -6.91 21.61
C THR A 55 17.16 -7.83 20.76
N SER A 56 16.97 -9.15 20.85
CA SER A 56 17.73 -10.14 20.04
C SER A 56 17.39 -10.10 18.55
N MET A 57 16.20 -9.63 18.18
CA MET A 57 15.80 -9.49 16.78
C MET A 57 16.25 -8.15 16.18
N LEU A 58 16.60 -7.19 17.03
CA LEU A 58 16.91 -5.82 16.64
C LEU A 58 18.17 -5.71 15.78
N GLU A 59 19.12 -6.63 15.98
CA GLU A 59 20.37 -6.75 15.21
C GLU A 59 20.14 -7.26 13.78
N TYR A 60 19.10 -8.09 13.58
CA TYR A 60 18.76 -8.66 12.28
C TYR A 60 17.81 -7.76 11.46
N MET A 61 17.12 -6.81 12.11
CA MET A 61 16.19 -5.88 11.44
C MET A 61 16.79 -5.14 10.23
N PRO A 62 18.05 -4.67 10.22
CA PRO A 62 18.65 -4.06 9.03
C PRO A 62 18.67 -5.03 7.84
N ALA A 63 19.12 -6.27 8.04
CA ALA A 63 19.18 -7.27 6.96
C ALA A 63 17.77 -7.66 6.46
N VAL A 64 16.82 -7.85 7.38
CA VAL A 64 15.42 -8.17 7.04
C VAL A 64 14.74 -7.04 6.26
N THR A 65 14.97 -5.79 6.64
CA THR A 65 14.35 -4.63 5.96
C THR A 65 14.97 -4.37 4.59
N TRP A 66 16.28 -4.57 4.43
CA TRP A 66 16.96 -4.49 3.12
C TRP A 66 16.54 -5.60 2.16
N THR A 67 16.43 -6.84 2.64
CA THR A 67 15.95 -7.97 1.83
C THR A 67 14.50 -7.75 1.40
N MET A 68 13.63 -7.28 2.29
CA MET A 68 12.26 -6.90 1.95
C MET A 68 12.20 -5.79 0.90
N PHE A 69 13.03 -4.75 1.02
CA PHE A 69 13.14 -3.71 -0.01
C PHE A 69 13.52 -4.31 -1.37
N GLY A 70 14.55 -5.16 -1.41
CA GLY A 70 14.99 -5.82 -2.64
C GLY A 70 13.88 -6.67 -3.28
N ILE A 71 13.17 -7.48 -2.48
CA ILE A 71 12.07 -8.32 -2.96
C ILE A 71 10.93 -7.46 -3.52
N PHE A 72 10.48 -6.45 -2.78
CA PHE A 72 9.37 -5.59 -3.23
C PHE A 72 9.74 -4.74 -4.44
N ALA A 73 10.97 -4.22 -4.50
CA ALA A 73 11.46 -3.46 -5.65
C ALA A 73 11.55 -4.35 -6.90
N ALA A 74 12.13 -5.54 -6.78
CA ALA A 74 12.20 -6.51 -7.89
C ALA A 74 10.80 -6.94 -8.35
N ALA A 75 9.89 -7.24 -7.41
CA ALA A 75 8.52 -7.60 -7.71
C ALA A 75 7.76 -6.45 -8.40
N ALA A 76 7.94 -5.20 -7.97
CA ALA A 76 7.34 -4.03 -8.60
C ALA A 76 7.78 -3.91 -10.06
N VAL A 77 9.08 -4.00 -10.33
CA VAL A 77 9.63 -3.94 -11.69
C VAL A 77 9.12 -5.09 -12.55
N ALA A 78 9.10 -6.32 -12.02
CA ALA A 78 8.62 -7.50 -12.74
C ALA A 78 7.14 -7.37 -13.11
N VAL A 79 6.27 -6.95 -12.17
CA VAL A 79 4.84 -6.77 -12.42
C VAL A 79 4.60 -5.64 -13.42
N LEU A 80 5.38 -4.56 -13.37
CA LEU A 80 5.29 -3.48 -14.35
C LEU A 80 5.69 -3.95 -15.75
N ALA A 81 6.82 -4.66 -15.87
CA ALA A 81 7.31 -5.19 -17.13
C ALA A 81 6.31 -6.17 -17.76
N LEU A 82 5.73 -7.09 -16.97
CA LEU A 82 4.69 -8.01 -17.40
C LEU A 82 3.39 -7.29 -17.81
N GLY A 83 3.06 -6.19 -17.13
CA GLY A 83 1.91 -5.33 -17.45
C GLY A 83 2.10 -4.53 -18.75
N LEU A 84 3.31 -4.02 -19.00
CA LEU A 84 3.64 -3.29 -20.22
C LEU A 84 3.78 -4.22 -21.44
N SER A 85 4.29 -5.43 -21.25
CA SER A 85 4.47 -6.44 -22.30
C SER A 85 3.15 -7.09 -22.75
N GLY A 86 2.02 -6.74 -22.14
CA GLY A 86 0.70 -7.26 -22.52
C GLY A 86 0.41 -8.71 -22.12
N ILE A 87 1.33 -9.36 -21.39
CA ILE A 87 1.15 -10.73 -20.87
C ILE A 87 0.00 -10.76 -19.86
N ILE A 88 -0.16 -9.71 -19.06
CA ILE A 88 -1.28 -9.57 -18.12
C ILE A 88 -2.48 -8.93 -18.85
N LYS A 89 -3.60 -9.67 -18.97
CA LYS A 89 -4.85 -9.24 -19.63
C LYS A 89 -5.37 -7.86 -19.20
N ASN A 90 -5.07 -7.41 -17.98
CA ASN A 90 -5.52 -6.13 -17.46
C ASN A 90 -4.35 -5.23 -17.04
N LYS A 91 -3.94 -4.34 -17.95
CA LYS A 91 -2.87 -3.36 -17.75
C LYS A 91 -3.10 -2.47 -16.52
N GLN A 92 -4.33 -2.02 -16.28
CA GLN A 92 -4.65 -1.16 -15.13
C GLN A 92 -4.43 -1.87 -13.79
N ARG A 93 -4.73 -3.17 -13.73
CA ARG A 93 -4.53 -3.98 -12.52
C ARG A 93 -3.04 -4.18 -12.23
N ALA A 94 -2.23 -4.43 -13.28
CA ALA A 94 -0.77 -4.55 -13.13
C ALA A 94 -0.13 -3.24 -12.65
N VAL A 95 -0.58 -2.08 -13.15
CA VAL A 95 -0.12 -0.77 -12.68
C VAL A 95 -0.46 -0.57 -11.21
N ASN A 96 -1.70 -0.87 -10.78
CA ASN A 96 -2.09 -0.74 -9.37
C ASN A 96 -1.25 -1.65 -8.45
N TYR A 97 -0.94 -2.87 -8.88
CA TYR A 97 -0.07 -3.78 -8.14
C TYR A 97 1.39 -3.30 -8.09
N THR A 98 1.89 -2.74 -9.18
CA THR A 98 3.22 -2.10 -9.21
C THR A 98 3.28 -0.96 -8.21
N VAL A 99 2.29 -0.07 -8.20
CA VAL A 99 2.23 1.06 -7.26
C VAL A 99 2.20 0.56 -5.83
N PHE A 100 1.39 -0.46 -5.53
CA PHE A 100 1.36 -1.05 -4.19
C PHE A 100 2.73 -1.62 -3.78
N LEU A 101 3.34 -2.44 -4.62
CA LEU A 101 4.68 -3.01 -4.36
C LEU A 101 5.75 -1.92 -4.24
N GLY A 102 5.63 -0.83 -5.02
CA GLY A 102 6.50 0.33 -4.93
C GLY A 102 6.37 1.06 -3.59
N VAL A 103 5.14 1.27 -3.10
CA VAL A 103 4.91 1.84 -1.76
C VAL A 103 5.45 0.91 -0.67
N CYS A 104 5.27 -0.41 -0.80
CA CYS A 104 5.88 -1.38 0.12
C CYS A 104 7.40 -1.31 0.09
N ALA A 105 8.01 -1.21 -1.10
CA ALA A 105 9.46 -1.05 -1.23
C ALA A 105 9.94 0.25 -0.56
N LEU A 106 9.28 1.38 -0.78
CA LEU A 106 9.62 2.64 -0.10
C LEU A 106 9.47 2.54 1.42
N GLY A 107 8.42 1.88 1.91
CA GLY A 107 8.25 1.61 3.34
C GLY A 107 9.38 0.74 3.92
N SER A 108 9.78 -0.32 3.22
CA SER A 108 10.92 -1.16 3.61
C SER A 108 12.25 -0.41 3.55
N LEU A 109 12.43 0.45 2.56
CA LEU A 109 13.62 1.30 2.42
C LEU A 109 13.70 2.31 3.58
N TRP A 110 12.58 2.94 3.95
CA TRP A 110 12.53 3.82 5.11
C TRP A 110 12.93 3.11 6.39
N LEU A 111 12.40 1.90 6.64
CA LEU A 111 12.77 1.10 7.80
C LEU A 111 14.26 0.70 7.78
N ALA A 112 14.79 0.35 6.61
CA ALA A 112 16.19 0.00 6.44
C ALA A 112 17.14 1.18 6.72
N LEU A 113 16.79 2.38 6.22
CA LEU A 113 17.53 3.61 6.48
C LEU A 113 17.42 4.02 7.95
N PHE A 114 16.23 3.93 8.54
CA PHE A 114 16.03 4.24 9.94
C PHE A 114 16.88 3.33 10.85
N ASN A 115 17.00 2.04 10.52
CA ASN A 115 17.86 1.13 11.26
C ASN A 115 19.34 1.56 11.23
N ARG A 116 19.82 2.10 10.10
CA ARG A 116 21.17 2.68 9.99
C ARG A 116 21.33 3.93 10.84
N ILE A 117 20.35 4.84 10.80
CA ILE A 117 20.36 6.06 11.62
C ILE A 117 20.34 5.71 13.11
N ARG A 118 19.55 4.71 13.50
CA ARG A 118 19.48 4.22 14.88
C ARG A 118 20.82 3.72 15.37
N LEU A 119 21.48 2.84 14.62
CA LEU A 119 22.80 2.31 14.98
C LEU A 119 23.85 3.42 15.15
N LEU A 120 23.83 4.43 14.28
CA LEU A 120 24.72 5.59 14.41
C LEU A 120 24.42 6.41 15.67
N ALA A 121 23.14 6.66 15.97
CA ALA A 121 22.73 7.37 17.16
C ALA A 121 23.07 6.60 18.46
N GLU A 122 22.88 5.29 18.49
CA GLU A 122 23.29 4.42 19.60
C GLU A 122 24.80 4.51 19.84
N ASN A 123 25.62 4.43 18.78
CA ASN A 123 27.07 4.56 18.90
C ASN A 123 27.52 5.92 19.46
N ILE A 124 26.87 7.02 19.05
CA ILE A 124 27.16 8.37 19.58
C ILE A 124 26.76 8.46 21.05
N ILE A 125 25.60 7.92 21.43
CA ILE A 125 25.11 7.95 22.81
C ILE A 125 26.02 7.12 23.72
N ILE A 126 26.46 5.93 23.27
CA ILE A 126 27.41 5.10 24.02
C ILE A 126 28.73 5.84 24.19
N ALA A 127 29.23 6.51 23.14
CA ALA A 127 30.47 7.28 23.20
C ALA A 127 30.41 8.47 24.18
N VAL A 128 29.25 9.10 24.33
CA VAL A 128 29.06 10.26 25.24
C VAL A 128 28.70 9.83 26.66
N SER A 129 27.89 8.78 26.82
CA SER A 129 27.33 8.36 28.11
C SER A 129 28.16 7.28 28.82
N GLY A 130 29.04 6.56 28.11
CA GLY A 130 29.79 5.42 28.64
C GLY A 130 28.93 4.19 28.99
N ASN A 131 27.61 4.24 28.80
CA ASN A 131 26.68 3.16 29.13
C ASN A 131 26.33 2.36 27.87
N GLN A 132 26.78 1.10 27.83
CA GLN A 132 26.60 0.19 26.68
C GLN A 132 25.16 -0.36 26.55
N ASN A 133 24.29 -0.16 27.54
CA ASN A 133 22.93 -0.72 27.54
C ASN A 133 21.85 0.23 26.97
N LEU A 134 22.23 1.37 26.41
CA LEU A 134 21.30 2.33 25.84
C LEU A 134 20.85 1.90 24.43
N THR A 135 19.67 1.27 24.35
CA THR A 135 19.04 0.90 23.07
C THR A 135 17.90 1.86 22.72
N ILE A 136 17.88 2.36 21.48
CA ILE A 136 16.82 3.25 21.00
C ILE A 136 15.64 2.40 20.51
N ASN A 137 14.53 2.40 21.25
CA ASN A 137 13.35 1.63 20.87
C ASN A 137 12.65 2.28 19.65
N SER A 138 12.55 1.52 18.55
CA SER A 138 12.00 1.99 17.26
C SER A 138 10.48 1.84 17.13
N HIS A 139 9.77 1.45 18.20
CA HIS A 139 8.33 1.15 18.11
C HIS A 139 7.50 2.33 17.58
N TRP A 140 7.92 3.57 17.84
CA TRP A 140 7.20 4.78 17.43
C TRP A 140 7.20 4.95 15.90
N ASN A 141 8.30 4.56 15.25
CA ASN A 141 8.41 4.61 13.79
C ASN A 141 7.40 3.64 13.12
N ILE A 142 7.25 2.44 13.67
CA ILE A 142 6.28 1.47 13.15
C ILE A 142 4.85 1.90 13.44
N ASN A 143 4.57 2.44 14.62
CA ASN A 143 3.25 2.99 14.91
C ASN A 143 2.87 4.12 13.94
N ALA A 144 3.83 4.99 13.59
CA ALA A 144 3.60 6.05 12.61
C ALA A 144 3.23 5.48 11.23
N LEU A 145 3.92 4.43 10.77
CA LEU A 145 3.58 3.75 9.51
C LEU A 145 2.19 3.09 9.56
N ILE A 146 1.82 2.50 10.69
CA ILE A 146 0.47 1.92 10.88
C ILE A 146 -0.59 3.02 10.82
N ILE A 147 -0.40 4.13 11.56
CA ILE A 147 -1.32 5.27 11.57
C ILE A 147 -1.48 5.84 10.16
N LEU A 148 -0.39 6.01 9.42
CA LEU A 148 -0.42 6.51 8.05
C LEU A 148 -1.19 5.57 7.11
N THR A 149 -1.00 4.25 7.26
CA THR A 149 -1.75 3.23 6.49
C THR A 149 -3.24 3.27 6.81
N VAL A 150 -3.61 3.41 8.09
CA VAL A 150 -5.01 3.55 8.53
C VAL A 150 -5.63 4.83 8.01
N ALA A 151 -4.93 5.97 8.11
CA ALA A 151 -5.39 7.25 7.59
C ALA A 151 -5.62 7.19 6.07
N TYR A 152 -4.73 6.51 5.33
CA TYR A 152 -4.92 6.27 3.91
C TYR A 152 -6.16 5.43 3.60
N LEU A 153 -6.41 4.35 4.36
CA LEU A 153 -7.61 3.53 4.19
C LEU A 153 -8.90 4.30 4.46
N ILE A 154 -8.91 5.16 5.48
CA ILE A 154 -10.04 6.04 5.77
C ILE A 154 -10.27 7.02 4.62
N ALA A 155 -9.21 7.67 4.11
CA ALA A 155 -9.31 8.59 2.99
C ALA A 155 -9.81 7.88 1.71
N ALA A 156 -9.33 6.66 1.44
CA ALA A 156 -9.78 5.84 0.33
C ALA A 156 -11.27 5.46 0.45
N PHE A 157 -11.74 5.17 1.68
CA PHE A 157 -13.15 4.90 1.95
C PHE A 157 -14.04 6.14 1.75
N ILE A 158 -13.62 7.30 2.26
CA ILE A 158 -14.33 8.58 2.04
C ILE A 158 -14.43 8.88 0.54
N TYR A 159 -13.32 8.73 -0.18
CA TYR A 159 -13.28 8.92 -1.64
C TYR A 159 -14.24 7.97 -2.37
N TYR A 160 -14.25 6.69 -1.98
CA TYR A 160 -15.16 5.69 -2.52
C TYR A 160 -16.63 6.08 -2.30
N ILE A 161 -17.01 6.48 -1.08
CA ILE A 161 -18.38 6.92 -0.75
C ILE A 161 -18.78 8.14 -1.60
N ILE A 162 -17.95 9.19 -1.61
CA ILE A 162 -18.25 10.43 -2.36
C ILE A 162 -18.47 10.12 -3.84
N LYS A 163 -17.59 9.30 -4.42
CA LYS A 163 -17.63 9.00 -5.85
C LYS A 163 -18.78 8.05 -6.19
N LEU A 164 -19.11 7.11 -5.31
CA LEU A 164 -20.29 6.26 -5.46
C LEU A 164 -21.59 7.09 -5.38
N TYR A 165 -21.65 8.09 -4.49
CA TYR A 165 -22.78 9.01 -4.38
C TYR A 165 -22.94 9.91 -5.61
N LYS A 166 -21.83 10.34 -6.24
CA LYS A 166 -21.85 11.08 -7.50
C LYS A 166 -22.28 10.26 -8.73
N ILE A 167 -22.19 8.93 -8.67
CA ILE A 167 -22.56 8.04 -9.78
C ILE A 167 -24.06 7.69 -9.75
N LYS A 168 -24.69 7.72 -8.57
CA LYS A 168 -26.16 7.66 -8.44
C LYS A 168 -26.79 8.81 -9.24
#